data_AF-A0A2J6H6A2-F1
#
_entry.id   AF-A0A2J6H6A2-F1
#
_cell.length_a   1.000
_cell.length_b   1.000
_cell.length_c   1.000
_cell.angle_alpha   90.00
_cell.angle_beta   90.00
_cell.angle_gamma   90.00
#
_symmetry.space_group_name_H-M   'P 1'
#
loop_
_entity.id
_entity.type
_entity.pdbx_description
1 polymer ?
#
loop_
_entity_poly.entity_id
_entity_poly.type
_entity_poly.pdbx_seq_one_letter_code
_entity_poly.pdbx_strand_id
1 'polypeptide(L)'
;MKLFKAAIFLACMLVAAGAFAQSSAELKRRREKLSDELEQLNQEYQETASNKKVSLKQLNILKAQINLREEKIANINSEVRNLDNQISESNNTVRNLQSQLDQLKKEYAGMVLFAYRNQSAYNKLMFIFAAKDFNQAYRRLKYLQQFGTYRERQAGYIQGTQRDLHVKINELDKDKREKSNLLANQEKEKIELGKAKNNQVKVITDLSKQQGAIKQQQRDIRKRIAQTNRAITAAISREIEIAR
;
A
#
# COMPACT_ATOMS: atom_id res chain seq x y z
N MET A 1 -77.39 -9.79 -36.17
CA MET A 1 -75.91 -9.61 -36.29
C MET A 1 -75.43 -8.68 -37.41
N LYS A 2 -76.27 -8.17 -38.33
CA LYS A 2 -75.83 -7.21 -39.37
C LYS A 2 -75.81 -5.75 -38.87
N LEU A 3 -76.74 -5.37 -38.00
CA LEU A 3 -76.83 -4.01 -37.42
C LEU A 3 -75.72 -3.70 -36.40
N PHE A 4 -75.25 -4.69 -35.64
CA PHE A 4 -74.15 -4.52 -34.68
C PHE A 4 -72.80 -4.32 -35.38
N LYS A 5 -72.59 -4.98 -36.54
CA LYS A 5 -71.40 -4.77 -37.38
C LYS A 5 -71.39 -3.38 -38.03
N ALA A 6 -72.56 -2.85 -38.40
CA ALA A 6 -72.69 -1.49 -38.94
C ALA A 6 -72.41 -0.41 -37.89
N ALA A 7 -72.84 -0.62 -36.64
CA ALA A 7 -72.57 0.31 -35.53
C ALA A 7 -71.07 0.39 -35.17
N ILE A 8 -70.36 -0.74 -35.19
CA ILE A 8 -68.90 -0.77 -34.99
C ILE A 8 -68.16 -0.08 -36.14
N PHE A 9 -68.63 -0.26 -37.38
CA PHE A 9 -68.04 0.40 -38.55
C PHE A 9 -68.21 1.93 -38.49
N LEU A 10 -69.38 2.41 -38.05
CA LEU A 10 -69.65 3.84 -37.88
C LEU A 10 -68.84 4.46 -36.73
N ALA A 11 -68.66 3.72 -35.62
CA ALA A 11 -67.83 4.15 -34.50
C ALA A 11 -66.33 4.23 -34.86
N CYS A 12 -65.82 3.31 -35.68
CA CYS A 12 -64.47 3.40 -36.23
C CYS A 12 -64.29 4.60 -37.19
N MET A 13 -65.34 4.99 -37.92
CA MET A 13 -65.30 6.14 -38.83
C MET A 13 -65.26 7.49 -38.07
N LEU A 14 -65.93 7.58 -36.92
CA LEU A 14 -65.93 8.78 -36.06
C LEU A 14 -64.60 8.96 -35.30
N VAL A 15 -63.89 7.88 -34.98
CA VAL A 15 -62.53 7.97 -34.38
C VAL A 15 -61.48 8.38 -35.42
N ALA A 16 -61.69 8.09 -36.71
CA ALA A 16 -60.80 8.51 -37.80
C ALA A 16 -60.88 10.02 -38.13
N ALA A 17 -62.00 10.68 -37.82
CA ALA A 17 -62.21 12.11 -38.12
C ALA A 17 -61.50 13.07 -37.14
N GLY A 18 -60.91 12.56 -36.04
CA GLY A 18 -60.24 13.36 -35.02
C GLY A 18 -58.72 13.45 -35.13
N ALA A 19 -58.12 12.95 -36.22
CA ALA A 19 -56.69 13.10 -36.47
C ALA A 19 -56.38 14.56 -36.87
N PHE A 20 -56.39 15.48 -35.90
CA PHE A 20 -55.83 16.81 -36.08
C PHE A 20 -54.36 16.66 -36.49
N ALA A 21 -54.10 16.85 -37.79
CA ALA A 21 -52.74 16.94 -38.30
C ALA A 21 -52.04 18.09 -37.57
N GLN A 22 -50.93 17.81 -36.87
CA GLN A 22 -50.11 18.87 -36.29
C GLN A 22 -49.69 19.82 -37.41
N SER A 23 -49.97 21.11 -37.24
CA SER A 23 -49.62 22.13 -38.23
C SER A 23 -48.11 22.15 -38.46
N SER A 24 -47.67 22.44 -39.70
CA SER A 24 -46.24 22.60 -40.00
C SER A 24 -45.57 23.66 -39.12
N ALA A 25 -46.32 24.67 -38.66
CA ALA A 25 -45.87 25.70 -37.73
C ALA A 25 -45.56 25.16 -36.31
N GLU A 26 -46.38 24.25 -35.78
CA GLU A 26 -46.17 23.63 -34.47
C GLU A 26 -44.93 22.71 -34.48
N LEU A 27 -44.76 21.93 -35.54
CA LEU A 27 -43.58 21.08 -35.71
C LEU A 27 -42.29 21.90 -35.87
N LYS A 28 -42.34 23.04 -36.56
CA LYS A 28 -41.21 23.99 -36.64
C LYS A 28 -40.82 24.55 -35.28
N ARG A 29 -41.80 24.98 -34.46
CA ARG A 29 -41.55 25.42 -33.07
C ARG A 29 -40.96 24.30 -32.20
N ARG A 30 -41.42 23.07 -32.38
CA ARG A 30 -40.88 21.90 -31.66
C ARG A 30 -39.44 21.60 -32.06
N ARG A 31 -39.11 21.72 -33.35
CA ARG A 31 -37.73 21.60 -33.84
C ARG A 31 -36.82 22.65 -33.23
N GLU A 32 -37.28 23.90 -33.19
CA GLU A 32 -36.54 25.03 -32.61
C GLU A 32 -36.21 24.78 -31.13
N LYS A 33 -37.20 24.38 -30.32
CA LYS A 33 -36.96 23.96 -28.93
C LYS A 33 -35.95 22.82 -28.78
N LEU A 34 -36.02 21.80 -29.65
CA LEU A 34 -35.05 20.70 -29.62
C LEU A 34 -33.64 21.13 -30.05
N SER A 35 -33.53 22.11 -30.94
CA SER A 35 -32.25 22.72 -31.32
C SER A 35 -31.65 23.52 -30.17
N ASP A 36 -32.46 24.31 -29.47
CA ASP A 36 -32.03 25.08 -28.29
C ASP A 36 -31.56 24.14 -27.17
N GLU A 37 -32.30 23.06 -26.92
CA GLU A 37 -31.94 22.01 -25.95
C GLU A 37 -30.62 21.32 -26.34
N LEU A 38 -30.39 21.07 -27.64
CA LEU A 38 -29.12 20.52 -28.13
C LEU A 38 -27.96 21.50 -27.94
N GLU A 39 -28.19 22.79 -28.12
CA GLU A 39 -27.17 23.83 -27.95
C GLU A 39 -26.76 23.99 -26.49
N GLN A 40 -27.73 24.02 -25.57
CA GLN A 40 -27.47 23.99 -24.13
C GLN A 40 -26.66 22.75 -23.74
N LEU A 41 -27.04 21.58 -24.25
CA LEU A 41 -26.33 20.32 -23.99
C LEU A 41 -24.92 20.29 -24.62
N ASN A 42 -24.68 21.01 -25.72
CA ASN A 42 -23.34 21.18 -26.29
C ASN A 42 -22.48 22.11 -25.43
N GLN A 43 -23.05 23.17 -24.86
CA GLN A 43 -22.36 24.05 -23.92
C GLN A 43 -21.98 23.27 -22.65
N GLU A 44 -22.93 22.53 -22.07
CA GLU A 44 -22.68 21.64 -20.92
C GLU A 44 -21.62 20.57 -21.23
N TYR A 45 -21.61 20.03 -22.46
CA TYR A 45 -20.54 19.12 -22.90
C TYR A 45 -19.17 19.79 -22.95
N GLN A 46 -19.06 21.03 -23.43
CA GLN A 46 -17.80 21.77 -23.45
C GLN A 46 -17.30 22.11 -22.05
N GLU A 47 -18.20 22.50 -21.15
CA GLU A 47 -17.89 22.67 -19.72
C GLU A 47 -17.42 21.36 -19.09
N THR A 48 -18.14 20.26 -19.34
CA THR A 48 -17.75 18.92 -18.90
C THR A 48 -16.39 18.49 -19.48
N ALA A 49 -16.09 18.84 -20.74
CA ALA A 49 -14.80 18.58 -21.36
C ALA A 49 -13.66 19.42 -20.75
N SER A 50 -13.94 20.66 -20.34
CA SER A 50 -13.01 21.52 -19.59
C SER A 50 -12.75 20.95 -18.18
N ASN A 51 -13.81 20.60 -17.46
CA ASN A 51 -13.73 19.94 -16.15
C ASN A 51 -12.96 18.61 -16.25
N LYS A 52 -13.15 17.84 -17.33
CA LYS A 52 -12.36 16.64 -17.60
C LYS A 52 -10.86 16.94 -17.74
N LYS A 53 -10.44 18.06 -18.34
CA LYS A 53 -9.01 18.45 -18.37
C LYS A 53 -8.47 18.69 -16.96
N VAL A 54 -9.24 19.37 -16.10
CA VAL A 54 -8.90 19.57 -14.69
C VAL A 54 -8.80 18.23 -13.95
N SER A 55 -9.77 17.34 -14.16
CA SER A 55 -9.76 16.01 -13.55
C SER A 55 -8.66 15.10 -14.09
N LEU A 56 -8.22 15.25 -15.35
CA LEU A 56 -7.04 14.57 -15.88
C LEU A 56 -5.75 15.03 -15.18
N LYS A 57 -5.63 16.33 -14.89
CA LYS A 57 -4.51 16.85 -14.09
C LYS A 57 -4.53 16.27 -12.67
N GLN A 58 -5.71 16.24 -12.03
CA GLN A 58 -5.88 15.60 -10.72
C GLN A 58 -5.55 14.09 -10.77
N LEU A 59 -5.95 13.39 -11.83
CA LEU A 59 -5.66 11.97 -12.02
C LEU A 59 -4.15 11.72 -12.18
N ASN A 60 -3.44 12.60 -12.90
CA ASN A 60 -1.99 12.51 -13.05
C ASN A 60 -1.28 12.74 -11.71
N ILE A 61 -1.73 13.72 -10.92
CA ILE A 61 -1.21 13.95 -9.56
C ILE A 61 -1.47 12.72 -8.68
N LEU A 62 -2.68 12.16 -8.73
CA LEU A 62 -3.03 10.97 -7.95
C LEU A 62 -2.22 9.74 -8.38
N LYS A 63 -1.98 9.57 -9.68
CA LYS A 63 -1.09 8.51 -10.20
C LYS A 63 0.34 8.70 -9.71
N ALA A 64 0.87 9.92 -9.72
CA ALA A 64 2.19 10.23 -9.18
C ALA A 64 2.26 9.93 -7.67
N GLN A 65 1.21 10.30 -6.91
CA GLN A 65 1.10 9.94 -5.50
C GLN A 65 1.09 8.42 -5.30
N ILE A 66 0.28 7.67 -6.04
CA ILE A 66 0.23 6.20 -5.97
C ILE A 66 1.61 5.60 -6.22
N ASN A 67 2.31 6.03 -7.27
CA ASN A 67 3.65 5.55 -7.60
C ASN A 67 4.65 5.83 -6.47
N LEU A 68 4.66 7.05 -5.91
CA LEU A 68 5.52 7.42 -4.78
C LEU A 68 5.25 6.57 -3.54
N ARG A 69 3.98 6.26 -3.27
CA ARG A 69 3.59 5.39 -2.15
C ARG A 69 4.05 3.95 -2.37
N GLU A 70 3.90 3.42 -3.58
CA GLU A 70 4.39 2.08 -3.95
C GLU A 70 5.92 1.99 -3.83
N GLU A 71 6.64 3.00 -4.31
CA GLU A 71 8.10 3.12 -4.16
C GLU A 71 8.51 3.16 -2.68
N LYS A 72 7.83 3.98 -1.87
CA LYS A 72 8.06 4.04 -0.42
C LYS A 72 7.85 2.69 0.26
N ILE A 73 6.79 1.95 -0.09
CA ILE A 73 6.56 0.59 0.43
C ILE A 73 7.68 -0.36 0.00
N ALA A 74 8.14 -0.27 -1.25
CA ALA A 74 9.24 -1.09 -1.76
C ALA A 74 10.56 -0.79 -1.01
N ASN A 75 10.85 0.47 -0.73
CA ASN A 75 12.01 0.88 0.06
C ASN A 75 11.94 0.34 1.49
N ILE A 76 10.79 0.50 2.16
CA ILE A 76 10.57 -0.06 3.50
C ILE A 76 10.75 -1.59 3.50
N ASN A 77 10.24 -2.30 2.48
CA ASN A 77 10.46 -3.75 2.36
C ASN A 77 11.94 -4.11 2.25
N SER A 78 12.71 -3.31 1.51
CA SER A 78 14.16 -3.51 1.37
C SER A 78 14.88 -3.29 2.70
N GLU A 79 14.56 -2.21 3.41
CA GLU A 79 15.10 -1.90 4.74
C GLU A 79 14.78 -3.00 5.75
N VAL A 80 13.54 -3.50 5.77
CA VAL A 80 13.13 -4.61 6.64
C VAL A 80 13.93 -5.87 6.36
N ARG A 81 14.17 -6.22 5.08
CA ARG A 81 15.00 -7.38 4.72
C ARG A 81 16.45 -7.21 5.16
N ASN A 82 17.01 -6.01 5.03
CA ASN A 82 18.37 -5.72 5.49
C ASN A 82 18.48 -5.85 7.01
N LEU A 83 17.51 -5.30 7.74
CA LEU A 83 17.42 -5.44 9.20
C LEU A 83 17.25 -6.90 9.61
N ASP A 84 16.49 -7.70 8.87
CA ASP A 84 16.35 -9.14 9.14
C ASP A 84 17.68 -9.88 9.05
N ASN A 85 18.50 -9.57 8.04
CA ASN A 85 19.84 -10.13 7.92
C ASN A 85 20.73 -9.70 9.09
N GLN A 86 20.74 -8.40 9.43
CA GLN A 86 21.51 -7.85 10.56
C GLN A 86 21.10 -8.44 11.91
N ILE A 87 19.79 -8.62 12.13
CA ILE A 87 19.23 -9.27 13.33
C ILE A 87 19.66 -10.73 13.37
N SER A 88 19.64 -11.45 12.25
CA SER A 88 20.09 -12.85 12.18
C SER A 88 21.58 -12.99 12.53
N GLU A 89 22.43 -12.17 11.93
CA GLU A 89 23.87 -12.12 12.21
C GLU A 89 24.17 -11.73 13.67
N SER A 90 23.44 -10.75 14.19
CA SER A 90 23.57 -10.30 15.58
C SER A 90 23.13 -11.38 16.56
N ASN A 91 22.04 -12.10 16.29
CA ASN A 91 21.62 -13.24 17.11
C ASN A 91 22.69 -14.34 17.14
N ASN A 92 23.31 -14.66 15.99
CA ASN A 92 24.38 -15.66 15.94
C ASN A 92 25.60 -15.20 16.74
N THR A 93 25.96 -13.92 16.63
CA THR A 93 27.05 -13.32 17.42
C THR A 93 26.75 -13.39 18.92
N VAL A 94 25.54 -13.03 19.35
CA VAL A 94 25.10 -13.12 20.74
C VAL A 94 25.21 -14.56 21.26
N ARG A 95 24.73 -15.56 20.50
CA ARG A 95 24.85 -16.98 20.90
C ARG A 95 26.31 -17.41 21.05
N ASN A 96 27.17 -17.01 20.12
CA ASN A 96 28.59 -17.33 20.15
C ASN A 96 29.28 -16.70 21.37
N LEU A 97 29.06 -15.41 21.62
CA LEU A 97 29.61 -14.71 22.78
C LEU A 97 29.10 -15.32 24.09
N GLN A 98 27.84 -15.73 24.15
CA GLN A 98 27.27 -16.37 25.32
C GLN A 98 27.90 -17.75 25.57
N SER A 99 28.07 -18.57 24.53
CA SER A 99 28.79 -19.84 24.65
C SER A 99 30.25 -19.66 25.07
N GLN A 100 30.94 -18.66 24.53
CA GLN A 100 32.31 -18.32 24.92
C GLN A 100 32.36 -17.90 26.39
N LEU A 101 31.44 -17.04 26.82
CA LEU A 101 31.35 -16.57 28.20
C LEU A 101 31.10 -17.72 29.17
N ASP A 102 30.20 -18.64 28.84
CA ASP A 102 29.90 -19.80 29.67
C ASP A 102 31.10 -20.73 29.80
N GLN A 103 31.84 -20.96 28.71
CA GLN A 103 33.08 -21.72 28.74
C GLN A 103 34.16 -21.04 29.59
N LEU A 104 34.39 -19.74 29.40
CA LEU A 104 35.36 -18.97 30.19
C LEU A 104 35.03 -19.02 31.68
N LYS A 105 33.75 -18.87 32.05
CA LYS A 105 33.27 -18.97 33.44
C LYS A 105 33.48 -20.36 34.01
N LYS A 106 33.22 -21.43 33.24
CA LYS A 106 33.42 -22.82 33.67
C LYS A 106 34.90 -23.09 33.97
N GLU A 107 35.80 -22.68 33.07
CA GLU A 107 37.25 -22.80 33.27
C GLU A 107 37.73 -22.00 34.48
N TYR A 108 37.24 -20.76 34.62
CA TYR A 108 37.57 -19.91 35.75
C TYR A 108 37.09 -20.49 37.08
N ALA A 109 35.87 -21.04 37.13
CA ALA A 109 35.35 -21.72 38.33
C ALA A 109 36.25 -22.88 38.75
N GLY A 110 36.78 -23.66 37.80
CA GLY A 110 37.77 -24.70 38.07
C GLY A 110 39.05 -24.15 38.71
N MET A 111 39.58 -23.04 38.19
CA MET A 111 40.75 -22.37 38.75
C MET A 111 40.50 -21.82 40.14
N VAL A 112 39.32 -21.23 40.39
CA VAL A 112 38.94 -20.71 41.71
C VAL A 112 38.80 -21.84 42.72
N LEU A 113 38.14 -22.95 42.36
CA LEU A 113 38.01 -24.11 43.24
C LEU A 113 39.38 -24.71 43.58
N PHE A 114 40.26 -24.84 42.60
CA PHE A 114 41.65 -25.28 42.82
C PHE A 114 42.39 -24.33 43.76
N ALA A 115 42.29 -23.01 43.54
CA ALA A 115 42.94 -22.02 44.37
C ALA A 115 42.40 -22.05 45.82
N TYR A 116 41.10 -22.23 46.00
CA TYR A 116 40.46 -22.34 47.31
C TYR A 116 40.95 -23.57 48.09
N ARG A 117 40.99 -24.75 47.45
CA ARG A 117 41.51 -25.98 48.06
C ARG A 117 43.00 -25.87 48.43
N ASN A 118 43.76 -25.02 47.74
CA ASN A 118 45.20 -24.83 47.92
C ASN A 118 45.54 -23.44 48.49
N GLN A 119 44.63 -22.81 49.22
CA GLN A 119 44.78 -21.42 49.66
C GLN A 119 45.80 -21.24 50.79
N SER A 120 46.03 -22.27 51.61
CA SER A 120 46.95 -22.23 52.75
C SER A 120 48.36 -21.86 52.30
N ALA A 121 48.94 -20.83 52.93
CA ALA A 121 50.33 -20.45 52.72
C ALA A 121 51.28 -21.61 53.01
N TYR A 122 50.95 -22.44 54.01
CA TYR A 122 51.69 -23.66 54.33
C TYR A 122 51.64 -24.67 53.17
N ASN A 123 50.48 -24.90 52.56
CA ASN A 123 50.35 -25.84 51.44
C ASN A 123 51.16 -25.38 50.21
N LYS A 124 51.21 -24.06 49.95
CA LYS A 124 52.01 -23.49 48.85
C LYS A 124 53.51 -23.61 49.12
N LEU A 125 53.95 -23.31 50.33
CA LEU A 125 55.35 -23.47 50.74
C LEU A 125 55.76 -24.95 50.73
N MET A 126 54.92 -25.84 51.26
CA MET A 126 55.14 -27.28 51.23
C MET A 126 55.26 -27.81 49.80
N PHE A 127 54.43 -27.32 48.87
CA PHE A 127 54.56 -27.67 47.45
C PHE A 127 55.93 -27.26 46.88
N ILE A 128 56.46 -26.10 47.25
CA ILE A 128 57.79 -25.66 46.79
C ILE A 128 58.91 -26.46 47.48
N PHE A 129 58.83 -26.65 48.79
CA PHE A 129 59.87 -27.30 49.59
C PHE A 129 59.90 -28.83 49.45
N ALA A 130 58.81 -29.48 49.05
CA ALA A 130 58.80 -30.89 48.68
C ALA A 130 59.44 -31.18 47.30
N ALA A 131 60.32 -30.30 46.83
CA ALA A 131 61.06 -30.46 45.58
C ALA A 131 62.33 -31.28 45.82
N LYS A 132 62.71 -32.10 44.85
CA LYS A 132 63.91 -32.96 44.87
C LYS A 132 65.21 -32.15 44.77
N ASP A 133 65.14 -30.98 44.12
CA ASP A 133 66.27 -30.10 43.87
C ASP A 133 65.79 -28.64 43.68
N PHE A 134 66.75 -27.71 43.64
CA PHE A 134 66.50 -26.29 43.48
C PHE A 134 65.82 -25.94 42.14
N ASN A 135 66.17 -26.62 41.05
CA ASN A 135 65.56 -26.36 39.74
C ASN A 135 64.08 -26.72 39.76
N GLN A 136 63.71 -27.86 40.36
CA GLN A 136 62.31 -28.24 40.54
C GLN A 136 61.57 -27.23 41.44
N ALA A 137 62.17 -26.77 42.54
CA ALA A 137 61.57 -25.75 43.40
C ALA A 137 61.32 -24.43 42.64
N TYR A 138 62.30 -23.98 41.85
CA TYR A 138 62.19 -22.80 41.01
C TYR A 138 61.07 -22.93 39.97
N ARG A 139 60.99 -24.07 39.26
CA ARG A 139 59.91 -24.33 38.30
C ARG A 139 58.53 -24.32 38.96
N ARG A 140 58.39 -24.89 40.16
CA ARG A 140 57.14 -24.86 40.95
C ARG A 140 56.76 -23.44 41.36
N LEU A 141 57.72 -22.62 41.79
CA LEU A 141 57.49 -21.20 42.09
C LEU A 141 57.00 -20.43 40.85
N LYS A 142 57.68 -20.60 39.71
CA LYS A 142 57.28 -19.95 38.45
C LYS A 142 55.89 -20.41 37.99
N TYR A 143 55.56 -21.68 38.18
CA TYR A 143 54.23 -22.21 37.89
C TYR A 143 53.14 -21.54 38.74
N LEU A 144 53.34 -21.39 40.05
CA LEU A 144 52.38 -20.69 40.92
C LEU A 144 52.18 -19.23 40.52
N GLN A 145 53.25 -18.53 40.13
CA GLN A 145 53.17 -17.17 39.60
C GLN A 145 52.37 -17.11 38.29
N GLN A 146 52.65 -18.02 37.35
CA GLN A 146 51.94 -18.11 36.07
C GLN A 146 50.46 -18.45 36.26
N PHE A 147 50.12 -19.29 37.24
CA PHE A 147 48.74 -19.61 37.56
C PHE A 147 47.96 -18.38 38.04
N GLY A 148 48.56 -17.57 38.93
CA GLY A 148 47.96 -16.33 39.40
C GLY A 148 47.68 -15.35 38.26
N THR A 149 48.70 -15.09 37.42
CA THR A 149 48.56 -14.17 36.27
C THR A 149 47.62 -14.70 35.20
N TYR A 150 47.56 -16.01 34.96
CA TYR A 150 46.60 -16.60 34.04
C TYR A 150 45.16 -16.45 34.55
N ARG A 151 44.92 -16.66 35.85
CA ARG A 151 43.60 -16.44 36.46
C ARG A 151 43.15 -14.98 36.36
N GLU A 152 44.03 -14.02 36.61
CA GLU A 152 43.73 -12.59 36.44
C GLU A 152 43.37 -12.26 34.99
N ARG A 153 44.14 -12.77 34.02
CA ARG A 153 43.82 -12.62 32.59
C ARG A 153 42.47 -13.22 32.23
N GLN A 154 42.15 -14.43 32.73
CA GLN A 154 40.86 -15.07 32.48
C GLN A 154 39.68 -14.24 33.04
N ALA A 155 39.84 -13.64 34.22
CA ALA A 155 38.83 -12.72 34.76
C ALA A 155 38.63 -11.50 33.84
N GLY A 156 39.73 -10.95 33.31
CA GLY A 156 39.69 -9.88 32.31
C GLY A 156 38.95 -10.30 31.03
N TYR A 157 39.20 -11.51 30.51
CA TYR A 157 38.48 -12.04 29.35
C TYR A 157 36.99 -12.20 29.62
N ILE A 158 36.60 -12.74 30.79
CA ILE A 158 35.19 -12.85 31.18
C ILE A 158 34.52 -11.47 31.18
N GLN A 159 35.14 -10.47 31.82
CA GLN A 159 34.59 -9.11 31.88
C GLN A 159 34.49 -8.47 30.50
N GLY A 160 35.49 -8.68 29.64
CA GLY A 160 35.49 -8.23 28.25
C GLY A 160 34.34 -8.84 27.46
N THR A 161 34.25 -10.18 27.43
CA THR A 161 33.18 -10.90 26.73
C THR A 161 31.79 -10.55 27.26
N GLN A 162 31.64 -10.31 28.58
CA GLN A 162 30.37 -9.83 29.16
C GLN A 162 29.97 -8.47 28.62
N ARG A 163 30.94 -7.54 28.51
CA ARG A 163 30.69 -6.20 27.97
C ARG A 163 30.29 -6.28 26.50
N ASP A 164 31.04 -7.04 25.70
CA ASP A 164 30.77 -7.21 24.27
C ASP A 164 29.39 -7.86 24.03
N LEU A 165 29.05 -8.87 24.82
CA LEU A 165 27.73 -9.50 24.81
C LEU A 165 26.62 -8.49 25.12
N HIS A 166 26.80 -7.67 26.15
CA HIS A 166 25.80 -6.66 26.53
C HIS A 166 25.61 -5.59 25.45
N VAL A 167 26.71 -5.09 24.87
CA VAL A 167 26.66 -4.14 23.74
C VAL A 167 25.89 -4.76 22.57
N LYS A 168 26.21 -6.00 22.21
CA LYS A 168 25.55 -6.68 21.08
C LYS A 168 24.07 -6.94 21.32
N ILE A 169 23.66 -7.25 22.55
CA ILE A 169 22.25 -7.39 22.93
C ILE A 169 21.51 -6.04 22.77
N ASN A 170 22.12 -4.94 23.22
CA ASN A 170 21.50 -3.62 23.09
C ASN A 170 21.33 -3.19 21.63
N GLU A 171 22.32 -3.46 20.78
CA GLU A 171 22.23 -3.24 19.32
C GLU A 171 21.09 -4.07 18.72
N LEU A 172 21.05 -5.37 19.03
CA LEU A 172 20.00 -6.28 18.56
C LEU A 172 18.59 -5.81 18.96
N ASP A 173 18.42 -5.31 20.18
CA ASP A 173 17.14 -4.77 20.64
C ASP A 173 16.76 -3.47 19.94
N LYS A 174 17.74 -2.61 19.62
CA LYS A 174 17.51 -1.41 18.81
C LYS A 174 17.04 -1.78 17.40
N ASP A 175 17.73 -2.70 16.74
CA ASP A 175 17.39 -3.14 15.37
C ASP A 175 15.99 -3.76 15.31
N LYS A 176 15.62 -4.57 16.31
CA LYS A 176 14.26 -5.14 16.44
C LYS A 176 13.19 -4.05 16.59
N ARG A 177 13.44 -3.01 17.40
CA ARG A 177 12.51 -1.89 17.56
C ARG A 177 12.37 -1.09 16.26
N GLU A 178 13.48 -0.83 15.58
CA GLU A 178 13.49 -0.16 14.28
C GLU A 178 12.70 -0.93 13.24
N LYS A 179 12.92 -2.25 13.13
CA LYS A 179 12.12 -3.14 12.27
C LYS A 179 10.62 -3.04 12.58
N SER A 180 10.24 -3.07 13.86
CA SER A 180 8.84 -2.93 14.27
C SER A 180 8.23 -1.60 13.83
N ASN A 181 8.98 -0.50 13.96
CA ASN A 181 8.54 0.82 13.53
C ASN A 181 8.36 0.88 12.00
N LEU A 182 9.28 0.30 11.23
CA LEU A 182 9.19 0.22 9.78
C LEU A 182 7.97 -0.59 9.32
N LEU A 183 7.69 -1.72 9.96
CA LEU A 183 6.49 -2.52 9.66
C LEU A 183 5.20 -1.75 9.96
N ALA A 184 5.14 -1.01 11.07
CA ALA A 184 3.99 -0.15 11.38
C ALA A 184 3.82 0.98 10.34
N ASN A 185 4.92 1.57 9.88
CA ASN A 185 4.90 2.58 8.83
C ASN A 185 4.48 2.00 7.47
N GLN A 186 4.92 0.79 7.14
CA GLN A 186 4.49 0.08 5.94
C GLN A 186 2.98 -0.14 5.94
N GLU A 187 2.40 -0.57 7.06
CA GLU A 187 0.97 -0.83 7.15
C GLU A 187 0.15 0.44 6.95
N LYS A 188 0.56 1.54 7.60
CA LYS A 188 -0.04 2.86 7.37
C LYS A 188 0.03 3.25 5.89
N GLU A 189 1.17 3.03 5.24
CA GLU A 189 1.36 3.36 3.83
C GLU A 189 0.48 2.50 2.90
N LYS A 190 0.30 1.21 3.21
CA LYS A 190 -0.62 0.32 2.47
C LYS A 190 -2.07 0.79 2.57
N ILE A 191 -2.51 1.21 3.76
CA ILE A 191 -3.86 1.75 3.96
C ILE A 191 -4.07 3.00 3.11
N GLU A 192 -3.12 3.95 3.15
CA GLU A 192 -3.20 5.18 2.36
C GLU A 192 -3.11 4.94 0.85
N LEU A 193 -2.30 3.96 0.42
CA LEU A 193 -2.25 3.51 -0.98
C LEU A 193 -3.61 2.96 -1.42
N GLY A 194 -4.26 2.14 -0.59
CA GLY A 194 -5.60 1.62 -0.86
C GLY A 194 -6.63 2.74 -1.03
N LYS A 195 -6.61 3.74 -0.14
CA LYS A 195 -7.46 4.94 -0.27
C LYS A 195 -7.18 5.70 -1.57
N ALA A 196 -5.91 5.92 -1.92
CA ALA A 196 -5.52 6.61 -3.15
C ALA A 196 -5.98 5.87 -4.41
N LYS A 197 -5.81 4.54 -4.47
CA LYS A 197 -6.30 3.69 -5.58
C LYS A 197 -7.83 3.72 -5.68
N ASN A 198 -8.53 3.65 -4.55
CA ASN A 198 -10.00 3.76 -4.53
C ASN A 198 -10.48 5.12 -5.04
N ASN A 199 -9.82 6.22 -4.63
CA ASN A 199 -10.11 7.55 -5.15
C ASN A 199 -9.84 7.64 -6.65
N GLN A 200 -8.80 6.99 -7.15
CA GLN A 200 -8.47 6.96 -8.57
C GLN A 200 -9.59 6.29 -9.38
N VAL A 201 -10.09 5.14 -8.90
CA VAL A 201 -11.21 4.43 -9.52
C VAL A 201 -12.48 5.27 -9.51
N LYS A 202 -12.79 5.95 -8.40
CA LYS A 202 -13.96 6.85 -8.31
C LYS A 202 -13.90 7.97 -9.34
N VAL A 203 -12.78 8.70 -9.39
CA VAL A 203 -12.59 9.81 -10.35
C VAL A 203 -12.74 9.32 -11.80
N ILE A 204 -12.13 8.18 -12.15
CA ILE A 204 -12.26 7.60 -13.50
C ILE A 204 -13.72 7.23 -13.81
N THR A 205 -14.40 6.62 -12.85
CA THR A 205 -15.78 6.15 -13.01
C THR A 205 -16.75 7.33 -13.19
N ASP A 206 -16.61 8.37 -12.37
CA ASP A 206 -17.48 9.55 -12.41
C ASP A 206 -17.32 10.32 -13.72
N LEU A 207 -16.07 10.50 -14.18
CA LEU A 207 -15.78 11.11 -15.48
C LEU A 207 -16.36 10.31 -16.65
N SER A 208 -16.29 8.98 -16.58
CA SER A 208 -16.83 8.08 -17.62
C SER A 208 -18.36 8.16 -17.67
N LYS A 209 -19.03 8.14 -16.51
CA LYS A 209 -20.49 8.23 -16.40
C LYS A 209 -21.03 9.56 -16.93
N GLN A 210 -20.45 10.69 -16.51
CA GLN A 210 -20.85 12.03 -16.98
C GLN A 210 -20.73 12.14 -18.50
N GLN A 211 -19.60 11.70 -19.08
CA GLN A 211 -19.40 11.77 -20.53
C GLN A 211 -20.35 10.83 -21.30
N GLY A 212 -20.63 9.64 -20.75
CA GLY A 212 -21.58 8.69 -21.33
C GLY A 212 -23.02 9.20 -21.35
N ALA A 213 -23.47 9.80 -20.24
CA ALA A 213 -24.81 10.36 -20.10
C ALA A 213 -25.07 11.50 -21.09
N ILE A 214 -24.17 12.49 -21.17
CA ILE A 214 -24.31 13.64 -22.07
C ILE A 214 -24.29 13.17 -23.55
N LYS A 215 -23.40 12.22 -23.91
CA LYS A 215 -23.39 11.65 -25.27
C LYS A 215 -24.68 10.92 -25.60
N GLN A 216 -25.27 10.22 -24.63
CA GLN A 216 -26.53 9.54 -24.84
C GLN A 216 -27.67 10.55 -25.06
N GLN A 217 -27.77 11.58 -24.23
CA GLN A 217 -28.75 12.66 -24.38
C GLN A 217 -28.60 13.38 -25.74
N GLN A 218 -27.37 13.70 -26.16
CA GLN A 218 -27.12 14.30 -27.47
C GLN A 218 -27.59 13.40 -28.63
N ARG A 219 -27.35 12.09 -28.54
CA ARG A 219 -27.83 11.13 -29.55
C ARG A 219 -29.35 11.08 -29.60
N ASP A 220 -30.02 11.09 -28.46
CA ASP A 220 -31.47 10.99 -28.37
C ASP A 220 -32.15 12.28 -28.87
N ILE A 221 -31.61 13.46 -28.54
CA ILE A 221 -32.09 14.75 -29.08
C ILE A 221 -31.88 14.81 -30.60
N ARG A 222 -30.70 14.42 -31.12
CA ARG A 222 -30.45 14.38 -32.57
C ARG A 222 -31.43 13.46 -33.31
N LYS A 223 -31.77 12.30 -32.74
CA LYS A 223 -32.79 11.40 -33.29
C LYS A 223 -34.16 12.07 -33.32
N ARG A 224 -34.57 12.77 -32.25
CA ARG A 224 -35.84 13.51 -32.18
C ARG A 224 -35.90 14.65 -33.20
N ILE A 225 -34.81 15.39 -33.39
CA ILE A 225 -34.70 16.43 -34.44
C ILE A 225 -34.89 15.82 -35.82
N ALA A 226 -34.19 14.71 -36.12
CA ALA A 226 -34.31 14.03 -37.41
C ALA A 226 -35.74 13.52 -37.67
N GLN A 227 -36.41 12.97 -36.65
CA GLN A 227 -37.82 12.56 -36.72
C GLN A 227 -38.75 13.76 -36.97
N THR A 228 -38.54 14.87 -36.25
CA THR A 228 -39.32 16.10 -36.40
C THR A 228 -39.15 16.69 -37.81
N ASN A 229 -37.92 16.69 -38.35
CA ASN A 229 -37.66 17.15 -39.71
C ASN A 229 -38.41 16.32 -40.76
N ARG A 230 -38.41 14.99 -40.63
CA ARG A 230 -39.20 14.11 -41.52
C ARG A 230 -40.70 14.40 -41.43
N ALA A 231 -41.21 14.65 -40.23
CA ALA A 231 -42.62 15.00 -40.01
C ALA A 231 -42.97 16.37 -40.61
N ILE A 232 -42.09 17.38 -40.49
CA ILE A 232 -42.25 18.69 -41.13
C ILE A 232 -42.32 18.54 -42.64
N THR A 233 -41.38 17.81 -43.26
CA THR A 233 -41.39 17.57 -44.71
C THR A 233 -42.69 16.91 -45.16
N ALA A 234 -43.14 15.87 -44.44
CA ALA A 234 -44.38 15.19 -44.75
C ALA A 234 -45.64 16.05 -44.53
N ALA A 235 -45.62 16.98 -43.57
CA ALA A 235 -46.71 17.92 -43.33
C ALA A 235 -46.77 19.00 -44.42
N ILE A 236 -45.61 19.56 -44.82
CA ILE A 236 -45.52 20.55 -45.89
C ILE A 236 -45.96 19.94 -47.23
N SER A 237 -45.53 18.72 -47.56
CA SER A 237 -45.99 18.03 -48.77
C SER A 237 -47.51 17.87 -48.81
N ARG A 238 -48.12 17.51 -47.67
CA ARG A 238 -49.58 17.41 -47.54
C ARG A 238 -50.28 18.77 -47.64
N GLU A 239 -49.74 19.80 -47.01
CA GLU A 239 -50.26 21.18 -47.10
C GLU A 239 -50.22 21.70 -48.56
N ILE A 240 -49.17 21.36 -49.33
CA ILE A 240 -49.04 21.71 -50.74
C ILE A 240 -50.03 20.92 -51.62
N GLU A 241 -50.28 19.65 -51.32
CA GLU A 241 -51.28 18.83 -52.03
C GLU A 241 -52.71 19.29 -51.77
N ILE A 242 -53.01 19.79 -50.58
CA ILE A 242 -54.34 20.33 -50.22
C ILE A 242 -54.56 21.74 -50.80
N ALA A 243 -53.48 22.48 -51.09
CA ALA A 243 -53.53 23.82 -51.66
C ALA A 243 -53.51 23.85 -53.21
N ARG A 244 -53.43 22.67 -53.87
CA ARG A 244 -53.60 22.50 -55.32
C ARG A 244 -55.03 22.05 -55.63
#